data_AF-A0A829HE05-F1
#
_entry.id   AF-A0A829HE05-F1
#
_cell.length_a   1.000
_cell.length_b   1.000
_cell.length_c   1.000
_cell.angle_alpha   90.00
_cell.angle_beta   90.00
_cell.angle_gamma   90.00
#
_symmetry.space_group_name_H-M   'P 1'
#
loop_
_entity.id
_entity.type
_entity.pdbx_description
1 polymer ?
#
loop_
_entity_poly.entity_id
_entity_poly.type
_entity_poly.pdbx_seq_one_letter_code
_entity_poly.pdbx_strand_id
1 'polypeptide(L)'
;GLSKNYDIRPFSMQSNESDYAYLTRILREESINFLIDESNYIVSSQNQSIEPQKLRLIDDNAQFKALERRSIRYHRYKKWRNQKCIHSFKYVWSRCKL
;
A
#
# COMPACT_ATOMS: atom_id res chain seq x y z
N GLY A 1 7.96 -1.44 -10.35
CA GLY A 1 9.22 -0.95 -9.74
C GLY A 1 9.40 0.48 -10.17
N LEU A 2 10.42 1.18 -9.68
CA LEU A 2 10.73 2.52 -10.16
C LEU A 2 11.40 2.43 -11.53
N SER A 3 10.89 3.20 -12.49
CA SER A 3 11.30 3.24 -13.90
C SER A 3 11.81 4.62 -14.31
N LYS A 4 11.40 5.68 -13.62
CA LYS A 4 11.80 7.06 -13.89
C LYS A 4 13.11 7.42 -13.20
N ASN A 5 13.81 8.41 -13.75
CA ASN A 5 14.88 9.10 -13.04
C ASN A 5 14.27 10.24 -12.22
N TYR A 6 14.59 10.31 -10.93
CA TYR A 6 14.04 11.30 -10.01
C TYR A 6 15.09 12.34 -9.67
N ASP A 7 14.69 13.60 -9.65
CA ASP A 7 15.60 14.69 -9.32
C ASP A 7 15.94 14.70 -7.82
N ILE A 8 17.20 14.99 -7.51
CA ILE A 8 17.66 15.17 -6.14
C ILE A 8 17.25 16.57 -5.69
N ARG A 9 16.41 16.65 -4.67
CA ARG A 9 16.03 17.95 -4.10
C ARG A 9 17.15 18.49 -3.22
N PRO A 10 17.65 19.71 -3.46
CA PRO A 10 18.70 20.30 -2.63
C PRO A 10 18.19 20.65 -1.23
N PHE A 11 16.87 20.80 -1.06
CA PHE A 11 16.23 21.04 0.22
C PHE A 11 14.81 20.45 0.25
N SER A 12 14.42 19.93 1.42
CA SER A 12 13.07 19.50 1.72
C SER A 12 12.79 19.76 3.20
N MET A 13 11.63 20.32 3.52
CA MET A 13 11.25 20.66 4.89
C MET A 13 10.10 19.78 5.37
N GLN A 14 10.25 19.24 6.57
CA GLN A 14 9.17 18.64 7.36
C GLN A 14 8.81 19.63 8.47
N SER A 15 7.57 20.13 8.50
CA SER A 15 7.14 21.10 9.50
C SER A 15 5.76 20.76 10.02
N ASN A 16 5.65 20.53 11.33
CA ASN A 16 4.41 20.18 12.03
C ASN A 16 3.62 19.02 11.38
N GLU A 17 4.34 18.07 10.75
CA GLU A 17 3.74 16.90 10.09
C GLU A 17 4.44 15.62 10.55
N SER A 18 3.70 14.51 10.57
CA SER A 18 4.25 13.19 10.90
C SER A 18 5.10 12.66 9.74
N ASP A 19 6.04 11.77 10.04
CA ASP A 19 6.91 11.16 9.03
C ASP A 19 6.09 10.47 7.92
N TYR A 20 4.99 9.83 8.31
CA TYR A 20 4.06 9.24 7.36
C TYR A 20 3.45 10.28 6.41
N ALA A 21 3.01 11.42 6.94
CA ALA A 21 2.43 12.49 6.13
C ALA A 21 3.49 13.11 5.20
N TYR A 22 4.68 13.36 5.72
CA TYR A 22 5.83 13.87 4.98
C TYR A 22 6.23 12.97 3.80
N LEU A 23 6.47 11.68 4.07
CA LEU A 23 6.83 10.70 3.06
C LEU A 23 5.72 10.53 2.02
N THR A 24 4.45 10.48 2.48
CA THR A 24 3.31 10.40 1.56
C THR A 24 3.27 11.62 0.64
N ARG A 25 3.48 12.82 1.18
CA ARG A 25 3.49 14.05 0.40
C ARG A 25 4.59 14.03 -0.66
N ILE A 26 5.84 13.74 -0.28
CA ILE A 26 6.97 13.68 -1.23
C ILE A 26 6.74 12.63 -2.31
N LEU A 27 6.33 11.42 -1.93
CA LEU A 27 6.09 10.35 -2.90
C LEU A 27 4.95 10.70 -3.87
N ARG A 28 3.91 11.38 -3.39
CA ARG A 28 2.79 11.85 -4.22
C ARG A 28 3.19 12.95 -5.19
N GLU A 29 4.07 13.86 -4.79
CA GLU A 29 4.63 14.89 -5.69
C GLU A 29 5.35 14.24 -6.89
N GLU A 30 6.03 13.11 -6.66
CA GLU A 30 6.73 12.34 -7.71
C GLU A 30 5.83 11.30 -8.41
N SER A 31 4.51 11.31 -8.17
CA SER A 31 3.57 10.31 -8.67
C SER A 31 3.89 8.85 -8.28
N ILE A 32 4.68 8.65 -7.22
CA ILE A 32 5.06 7.33 -6.70
C ILE A 32 4.00 6.86 -5.70
N ASN A 33 3.55 5.62 -5.88
CA ASN A 33 2.75 4.89 -4.91
C ASN A 33 3.65 3.93 -4.13
N PHE A 34 3.35 3.73 -2.85
CA PHE A 34 4.00 2.71 -2.03
C PHE A 34 2.97 1.69 -1.53
N LEU A 35 3.42 0.44 -1.40
CA LEU A 35 2.65 -0.63 -0.80
C LEU A 35 3.54 -1.52 0.05
N ILE A 36 2.93 -2.18 1.02
CA ILE A 36 3.60 -3.17 1.86
C ILE A 36 3.28 -4.54 1.28
N ASP A 37 4.32 -5.31 1.00
CA ASP A 37 4.21 -6.64 0.42
C ASP A 37 4.76 -7.70 1.38
N GLU A 38 4.24 -8.91 1.29
CA GLU A 38 4.64 -10.07 2.10
C GLU A 38 5.17 -11.18 1.19
N SER A 39 5.89 -12.16 1.75
CA SER A 39 6.41 -13.31 0.99
C SER A 39 5.28 -14.14 0.35
N ASN A 40 4.16 -14.26 1.06
CA ASN A 40 2.99 -15.02 0.67
C ASN A 40 1.77 -14.11 0.55
N TYR A 41 1.17 -14.03 -0.64
CA TYR A 41 -0.01 -13.20 -0.90
C TYR A 41 -1.32 -13.75 -0.35
N ILE A 42 -1.34 -15.04 0.00
CA ILE A 42 -2.53 -15.76 0.46
C ILE A 42 -2.28 -16.21 1.89
N VAL A 43 -3.11 -15.67 2.79
CA VAL A 43 -3.17 -16.11 4.19
C VAL A 43 -4.16 -17.27 4.28
N SER A 44 -3.68 -18.46 4.62
CA SER A 44 -4.50 -19.67 4.66
C SER A 44 -5.34 -19.79 5.94
N SER A 45 -4.87 -19.18 7.03
CA SER A 45 -5.55 -19.22 8.33
C SER A 45 -5.29 -17.92 9.11
N GLN A 46 -6.24 -17.50 9.95
CA GLN A 46 -6.17 -16.23 10.67
C GLN A 46 -5.09 -16.18 11.75
N ASN A 47 -4.60 -17.35 12.20
CA ASN A 47 -3.53 -17.47 13.19
C ASN A 47 -2.15 -17.60 12.54
N GLN A 48 -2.05 -17.46 11.22
CA GLN A 48 -0.77 -17.46 10.54
C GLN A 48 0.05 -16.25 11.00
N SER A 49 1.33 -16.48 11.32
CA SER A 49 2.25 -15.40 11.70
C SER A 49 2.40 -14.41 10.55
N ILE A 50 2.56 -13.12 10.90
CA ILE A 50 2.87 -12.09 9.92
C ILE A 50 4.28 -12.34 9.40
N GLU A 51 4.39 -12.41 8.08
CA GLU A 51 5.64 -12.60 7.35
C GLU A 51 6.45 -11.28 7.31
N PRO A 52 7.75 -11.32 7.04
CA PRO A 52 8.56 -10.10 6.91
C PRO A 52 8.01 -9.20 5.81
N GLN A 53 7.54 -8.02 6.22
CA GLN A 53 6.95 -7.01 5.36
C GLN A 53 8.03 -6.24 4.59
N LYS A 54 7.80 -6.07 3.29
CA LYS A 54 8.70 -5.35 2.37
C LYS A 54 7.97 -4.13 1.81
N LEU A 55 8.55 -2.95 2.00
CA LEU A 55 8.07 -1.73 1.36
C LEU A 55 8.43 -1.75 -0.13
N ARG A 56 7.43 -1.57 -1.00
CA ARG A 56 7.60 -1.51 -2.46
C ARG A 56 7.12 -0.17 -2.98
N LEU A 57 7.92 0.43 -3.86
CA LEU A 57 7.62 1.68 -4.56
C LEU A 57 7.27 1.40 -6.03
N ILE A 58 6.25 2.10 -6.53
CA ILE A 58 5.65 1.90 -7.86
C ILE A 58 5.38 3.27 -8.47
N ASP A 59 5.95 3.54 -9.64
CA ASP A 59 5.69 4.74 -10.42
C ASP A 59 4.89 4.47 -11.69
N ASP A 60 5.13 3.33 -12.31
CA ASP A 60 4.36 2.84 -13.44
C ASP A 60 3.42 1.70 -13.02
N ASN A 61 2.17 1.84 -13.46
CA ASN A 61 1.09 0.91 -13.18
C ASN A 61 0.90 -0.14 -14.28
N ALA A 62 1.70 -0.10 -15.35
CA ALA A 62 1.64 -1.06 -16.46
C ALA A 62 1.77 -2.53 -16.02
N GLN A 63 2.42 -2.77 -14.87
CA GLN A 63 2.61 -4.10 -14.30
C GLN A 63 1.36 -4.68 -13.64
N PHE A 64 0.32 -3.85 -13.47
CA PHE A 64 -0.90 -4.26 -12.80
C PHE A 64 -2.08 -4.14 -13.77
N LYS A 65 -2.77 -5.26 -13.98
CA LYS A 65 -4.05 -5.29 -14.69
C LYS A 65 -5.17 -5.06 -13.70
N ALA A 66 -6.15 -4.24 -14.10
CA ALA A 66 -7.36 -4.07 -13.30
C ALA A 66 -8.05 -5.44 -13.15
N LEU A 67 -8.45 -5.77 -11.92
CA LEU A 67 -9.21 -6.99 -11.66
C LEU A 67 -10.58 -6.88 -12.34
N GLU A 68 -10.97 -7.87 -13.14
CA GLU A 68 -12.30 -7.92 -13.78
C GLU A 68 -13.44 -7.96 -12.76
N ARG A 69 -13.17 -8.52 -11.57
CA ARG A 69 -14.13 -8.65 -10.49
C ARG A 69 -14.12 -7.39 -9.62
N ARG A 70 -15.15 -6.55 -9.79
CA ARG A 70 -15.37 -5.32 -9.01
C ARG A 70 -15.89 -5.56 -7.58
N SER A 71 -16.22 -6.80 -7.21
CA SER A 71 -16.72 -7.14 -5.87
C SER A 71 -15.64 -7.80 -5.02
N ILE A 72 -14.98 -7.02 -4.17
CA ILE A 72 -14.14 -7.55 -3.10
C ILE A 72 -15.05 -7.81 -1.90
N ARG A 73 -15.41 -9.07 -1.65
CA ARG A 73 -16.15 -9.46 -0.43
C ARG A 73 -15.17 -9.56 0.72
N TYR A 74 -15.22 -8.59 1.62
CA TYR A 74 -14.47 -8.60 2.87
C TYR A 74 -15.24 -9.42 3.92
N HIS A 75 -14.65 -10.49 4.44
CA HIS A 75 -15.25 -11.25 5.53
C HIS A 75 -14.73 -10.72 6.87
N ARG A 76 -15.46 -9.75 7.46
CA ARG A 76 -15.16 -9.23 8.80
C ARG A 76 -15.85 -10.10 9.83
N TYR A 77 -15.11 -10.89 10.60
CA TYR A 77 -15.67 -11.43 11.85
C TYR A 77 -15.74 -10.30 12.88
N LYS A 78 -16.98 -9.98 13.26
CA LYS A 78 -17.34 -8.96 14.24
C LYS A 78 -16.90 -9.42 15.63
N LYS A 79 -15.77 -8.91 16.16
CA LYS A 79 -15.48 -8.98 17.60
C LYS A 79 -15.98 -7.69 18.26
N TRP A 80 -16.95 -7.84 19.15
CA TRP A 80 -17.49 -6.74 19.95
C TRP A 80 -16.43 -6.29 20.97
N ARG A 81 -16.02 -5.02 20.93
CA ARG A 81 -15.88 -4.07 22.04
C ARG A 81 -15.20 -2.80 21.50
N ASN A 82 -15.93 -1.69 21.57
CA ASN A 82 -15.59 -0.30 21.31
C ASN A 82 -14.13 0.07 20.96
N GLN A 83 -13.91 0.54 19.72
CA GLN A 83 -13.23 1.81 19.42
C GLN A 83 -13.38 2.18 17.93
N LYS A 84 -13.54 3.48 17.68
CA LYS A 84 -14.10 4.07 16.47
C LYS A 84 -13.08 4.22 15.32
N CYS A 85 -13.61 4.04 14.11
CA CYS A 85 -13.22 4.59 12.80
C CYS A 85 -11.92 4.11 12.13
N ILE A 86 -12.07 3.13 11.23
CA ILE A 86 -11.09 2.75 10.20
C ILE A 86 -11.13 3.79 9.08
N HIS A 87 -10.00 4.43 8.79
CA HIS A 87 -9.79 5.20 7.55
C HIS A 87 -9.80 4.23 6.36
N SER A 88 -10.69 4.52 5.41
CA SER A 88 -10.80 3.81 4.14
C SER A 88 -9.47 3.87 3.39
N PHE A 89 -8.82 2.71 3.19
CA PHE A 89 -7.79 2.57 2.17
C PHE A 89 -8.38 1.88 0.94
N LYS A 90 -8.58 2.69 -0.10
CA LYS A 90 -8.82 2.25 -1.47
C LYS A 90 -7.46 1.89 -2.09
N TYR A 91 -7.52 0.95 -3.04
CA TYR A 91 -6.45 0.38 -3.88
C TYR A 91 -5.75 -0.87 -3.30
N VAL A 92 -6.23 -2.03 -3.75
CA VAL A 92 -5.50 -3.31 -3.70
C VAL A 92 -5.28 -3.75 -5.14
N TRP A 93 -4.02 -3.73 -5.58
CA TRP A 93 -3.60 -4.32 -6.85
C TRP A 93 -3.08 -5.72 -6.57
N SER A 94 -3.60 -6.73 -7.26
CA SER A 94 -3.10 -8.11 -7.17
C SER A 94 -2.56 -8.55 -8.52
N ARG A 95 -1.34 -9.10 -8.52
CA ARG A 95 -0.61 -9.57 -9.70
C ARG A 95 -1.08 -10.98 -10.06
N CYS A 96 -1.67 -11.14 -11.24
CA CYS A 96 -2.05 -12.45 -11.78
C CYS A 96 -0.80 -13.14 -12.34
N LYS A 97 -0.51 -14.38 -11.90
CA LYS A 97 0.53 -15.25 -12.46
C LYS A 97 -0.15 -16.20 -13.46
N LEU A 98 0.39 -16.27 -14.67
CA LEU A 98 0.05 -17.28 -15.69
C LEU A 98 0.38 -18.68 -15.16
#